data_AF-A0A0T8ZZK6-F1
#
_entry.id   AF-A0A0T8ZZK6-F1
#
_cell.length_a   1.000
_cell.length_b   1.000
_cell.length_c   1.000
_cell.angle_alpha   90.00
_cell.angle_beta   90.00
_cell.angle_gamma   90.00
#
_symmetry.space_group_name_H-M   'P 1'
#
loop_
_entity.id
_entity.type
_entity.pdbx_description
1 polymer ?
#
loop_
_entity_poly.entity_id
_entity_poly.type
_entity_poly.pdbx_seq_one_letter_code
_entity_poly.pdbx_strand_id
1 'polypeptide(L)'
;MIPKFRVWVKIGKRMVFSDDILAIDYENKKIVTQQVYFESGLAVERDIYCYDFDDIELMQSTGLRDKNGKEVFIGDIVKCTRGCPHEVYLEKEYGGTFIGGMPAVYLKGLGDGYAWTEDEEIIGNIYENPELSEDK
;
A
#
# COMPACT_ATOMS: atom_id res chain seq x y z
N MET A 1 -2.50 -0.55 -17.17
CA MET A 1 -2.64 -1.21 -15.85
C MET A 1 -3.82 -0.56 -15.14
N ILE A 2 -4.69 -1.33 -14.49
CA ILE A 2 -5.79 -0.77 -13.69
C ILE A 2 -5.21 -0.40 -12.31
N PRO A 3 -5.35 0.85 -11.84
CA PRO A 3 -4.86 1.24 -10.52
C PRO A 3 -5.53 0.42 -9.42
N LYS A 4 -4.73 -0.11 -8.49
CA LYS A 4 -5.21 -0.79 -7.29
C LYS A 4 -4.87 0.02 -6.06
N PHE A 5 -5.72 -0.08 -5.03
CA PHE A 5 -5.56 0.61 -3.78
C PHE A 5 -5.80 -0.32 -2.60
N ARG A 6 -5.13 -0.05 -1.48
CA ARG A 6 -5.50 -0.56 -0.16
C ARG A 6 -5.64 0.62 0.78
N VAL A 7 -6.38 0.42 1.87
CA VAL A 7 -6.76 1.50 2.78
C VAL A 7 -6.41 1.08 4.20
N TRP A 8 -5.67 1.92 4.89
CA TRP A 8 -5.55 1.81 6.33
C TRP A 8 -6.69 2.61 6.97
N VAL A 9 -7.53 1.95 7.76
CA VAL A 9 -8.57 2.60 8.54
C VAL A 9 -8.02 2.89 9.94
N LYS A 10 -7.91 4.17 10.29
CA LYS A 10 -7.34 4.63 11.57
C LYS A 10 -8.19 4.15 12.74
N ILE A 11 -9.51 4.24 12.59
CA ILE A 11 -10.49 3.73 13.56
C ILE A 11 -10.49 2.20 13.48
N GLY A 12 -10.18 1.54 14.60
CA GLY A 12 -10.12 0.08 14.66
C GLY A 12 -8.83 -0.53 14.09
N LYS A 13 -7.93 0.28 13.50
CA LYS A 13 -6.59 -0.12 13.05
C LYS A 13 -6.61 -1.36 12.16
N ARG A 14 -7.28 -1.27 11.01
CA ARG A 14 -7.41 -2.39 10.06
C ARG A 14 -7.02 -2.02 8.64
N MET A 15 -6.47 -2.97 7.91
CA MET A 15 -6.19 -2.87 6.48
C MET A 15 -7.38 -3.37 5.65
N VAL A 16 -7.77 -2.62 4.62
CA VAL A 16 -8.78 -3.01 3.62
C VAL A 16 -8.11 -3.11 2.26
N PHE A 17 -8.27 -4.25 1.59
CA PHE A 17 -7.65 -4.50 0.28
C PHE A 17 -8.57 -4.09 -0.87
N SER A 18 -8.02 -4.06 -2.09
CA SER A 18 -8.70 -3.53 -3.27
C SER A 18 -10.07 -4.16 -3.54
N ASP A 19 -10.22 -5.46 -3.28
CA ASP A 19 -11.46 -6.20 -3.54
C ASP A 19 -12.60 -5.80 -2.59
N ASP A 20 -12.27 -5.17 -1.46
CA ASP A 20 -13.22 -4.72 -0.44
C ASP A 20 -13.44 -3.21 -0.46
N ILE A 21 -12.87 -2.48 -1.44
CA ILE A 21 -13.16 -1.06 -1.68
C ILE A 21 -14.26 -0.96 -2.74
N LEU A 22 -15.44 -0.51 -2.33
CA LEU A 22 -16.61 -0.42 -3.21
C LEU A 22 -16.66 0.89 -3.99
N ALA A 23 -16.28 2.01 -3.36
CA ALA A 23 -16.31 3.32 -3.99
C ALA A 23 -15.35 4.29 -3.31
N ILE A 24 -14.78 5.20 -4.10
CA ILE A 24 -14.04 6.38 -3.64
C ILE A 24 -14.79 7.60 -4.16
N ASP A 25 -15.46 8.32 -3.27
CA ASP A 25 -16.25 9.51 -3.58
C ASP A 25 -15.44 10.76 -3.24
N TYR A 26 -14.90 11.41 -4.27
CA TYR A 26 -14.11 12.63 -4.11
C TYR A 26 -14.93 13.88 -3.82
N GLU A 27 -16.22 13.90 -4.21
CA GLU A 27 -17.10 15.04 -3.96
C GLU A 27 -17.45 15.11 -2.48
N ASN A 28 -17.85 13.97 -1.91
CA ASN A 28 -18.18 13.86 -0.49
C ASN A 28 -16.95 13.56 0.39
N LYS A 29 -15.78 13.29 -0.21
CA LYS A 29 -14.53 12.89 0.45
C LYS A 29 -14.69 11.67 1.35
N LYS A 30 -15.33 10.62 0.80
CA LYS A 30 -15.61 9.38 1.51
C LYS A 30 -15.14 8.16 0.75
N ILE A 31 -14.79 7.12 1.50
CA ILE A 31 -14.51 5.80 0.97
C ILE A 31 -15.52 4.80 1.51
N VAL A 32 -16.09 4.00 0.61
CA VAL A 32 -17.02 2.93 0.95
C VAL A 32 -16.26 1.62 0.87
N THR A 33 -16.26 0.87 1.97
CA THR A 33 -15.61 -0.44 2.07
C THR A 33 -16.62 -1.49 2.49
N GLN A 34 -16.29 -2.76 2.29
CA GLN A 34 -17.06 -3.87 2.81
C GLN A 34 -16.21 -4.79 3.69
N GLN A 35 -16.88 -5.60 4.48
CA GLN A 35 -16.29 -6.77 5.12
C GLN A 35 -17.24 -7.95 4.90
N VAL A 36 -16.75 -9.00 4.24
CA VAL A 36 -17.56 -10.18 3.91
C VAL A 36 -17.26 -11.29 4.90
N TYR A 37 -18.31 -11.87 5.48
CA TYR A 37 -18.23 -13.00 6.39
C TYR A 37 -18.55 -14.29 5.65
N PHE A 38 -17.75 -15.32 5.91
CA PHE A 38 -17.86 -16.62 5.27
C PHE A 38 -18.18 -17.72 6.28
N GLU A 39 -19.09 -18.61 5.92
CA GLU A 39 -19.38 -19.83 6.65
C GLU A 39 -19.29 -21.02 5.69
N SER A 40 -18.50 -22.04 6.05
CA SER A 40 -18.23 -23.20 5.18
C SER A 40 -17.77 -22.83 3.76
N GLY A 41 -17.02 -21.72 3.61
CA GLY A 41 -16.50 -21.23 2.34
C GLY A 41 -17.50 -20.44 1.48
N LEU A 42 -18.73 -20.22 1.96
CA LEU A 42 -19.75 -19.41 1.28
C LEU A 42 -19.91 -18.07 1.98
N ALA A 43 -20.01 -16.99 1.20
CA ALA A 43 -20.31 -15.67 1.74
C ALA A 43 -21.75 -15.66 2.28
N VAL A 44 -21.91 -15.36 3.57
CA VAL A 44 -23.20 -15.40 4.27
C VAL A 44 -23.71 -14.01 4.67
N GLU A 45 -22.79 -13.09 4.95
CA GLU A 45 -23.12 -11.74 5.40
C GLU A 45 -22.06 -10.76 4.93
N ARG A 46 -22.41 -9.49 4.84
CA ARG A 46 -21.45 -8.41 4.65
C ARG A 46 -21.87 -7.16 5.41
N ASP A 47 -20.87 -6.48 5.95
CA ASP A 47 -21.02 -5.11 6.44
C ASP A 47 -20.52 -4.12 5.40
N ILE A 48 -21.12 -2.93 5.36
CA ILE A 48 -20.67 -1.80 4.55
C ILE A 48 -20.30 -0.67 5.49
N TYR A 49 -19.08 -0.15 5.33
CA TYR A 49 -18.56 0.96 6.10
C TYR A 49 -18.27 2.15 5.20
N CYS A 50 -18.61 3.34 5.67
CA CYS A 50 -18.32 4.60 4.99
C CYS A 50 -17.42 5.42 5.91
N TYR A 51 -16.20 5.71 5.45
CA TYR A 51 -15.22 6.49 6.20
C TYR A 51 -14.97 7.82 5.51
N ASP A 52 -14.80 8.87 6.30
CA ASP A 52 -14.29 10.14 5.81
C ASP A 52 -12.80 9.99 5.46
N PHE A 53 -12.31 10.77 4.49
CA PHE A 53 -10.90 10.73 4.07
C PHE A 53 -9.93 11.03 5.22
N ASP A 54 -10.35 11.79 6.23
CA ASP A 54 -9.52 12.09 7.39
C ASP A 54 -9.28 10.87 8.30
N ASP A 55 -10.17 9.88 8.27
CA ASP A 55 -10.11 8.66 9.09
C ASP A 55 -9.34 7.51 8.44
N ILE A 56 -8.80 7.73 7.24
CA ILE A 56 -8.14 6.70 6.45
C ILE A 56 -6.81 7.18 5.86
N GLU A 57 -5.99 6.23 5.45
CA GLU A 57 -4.82 6.48 4.60
C GLU A 57 -4.92 5.58 3.37
N LEU A 58 -4.99 6.21 2.18
CA LEU A 58 -5.10 5.50 0.90
C LEU A 58 -3.69 5.21 0.37
N MET A 59 -3.42 3.93 0.07
CA MET A 59 -2.15 3.46 -0.45
C MET A 59 -2.35 2.90 -1.85
N GLN A 60 -1.61 3.44 -2.82
CA GLN A 60 -1.67 2.99 -4.21
C GLN A 60 -0.66 1.86 -4.47
N SER A 61 -1.06 0.90 -5.31
CA SER A 61 -0.14 -0.10 -5.86
C SER A 61 0.89 0.54 -6.78
N THR A 62 2.12 0.06 -6.69
CA THR A 62 3.23 0.45 -7.57
C THR A 62 3.21 -0.31 -8.91
N GLY A 63 2.43 -1.39 -8.99
CA GLY A 63 2.46 -2.35 -10.09
C GLY A 63 3.64 -3.33 -10.07
N LEU A 64 4.55 -3.20 -9.10
CA LEU A 64 5.68 -4.09 -8.89
C LEU A 64 5.30 -5.25 -7.96
N ARG A 65 6.10 -6.32 -8.01
CA ARG A 65 5.96 -7.49 -7.13
C ARG A 65 7.25 -7.77 -6.39
N ASP A 66 7.10 -8.23 -5.16
CA ASP A 66 8.20 -8.75 -4.35
C ASP A 66 8.58 -10.18 -4.79
N LYS A 67 9.62 -10.74 -4.17
CA LYS A 67 10.14 -12.09 -4.48
C LYS A 67 9.13 -13.22 -4.30
N ASN A 68 8.08 -12.98 -3.51
CA ASN A 68 7.01 -13.95 -3.24
C ASN A 68 5.81 -13.72 -4.17
N GLY A 69 5.94 -12.82 -5.15
CA GLY A 69 4.88 -12.44 -6.08
C GLY A 69 3.82 -11.54 -5.46
N LYS A 70 4.03 -11.00 -4.25
CA LYS A 70 3.09 -10.09 -3.59
C LYS A 70 3.22 -8.69 -4.18
N GLU A 71 2.07 -8.07 -4.44
CA GLU A 71 2.03 -6.71 -5.00
C GLU A 71 2.50 -5.68 -3.98
N VAL A 72 3.34 -4.74 -4.43
CA VAL A 72 3.98 -3.72 -3.59
C VAL A 72 3.16 -2.43 -3.64
N PHE A 73 2.83 -1.90 -2.48
CA PHE A 73 2.08 -0.65 -2.30
C PHE A 73 2.95 0.44 -1.71
N ILE A 74 2.60 1.70 -1.97
CA ILE A 74 3.17 2.84 -1.25
C ILE A 74 2.93 2.65 0.26
N GLY A 75 3.97 2.88 1.06
CA GLY A 75 3.98 2.66 2.50
C GLY A 75 4.37 1.24 2.94
N ASP A 76 4.60 0.31 2.01
CA ASP A 76 5.23 -0.98 2.35
C ASP A 76 6.67 -0.79 2.82
N ILE A 77 7.11 -1.67 3.71
CA ILE A 77 8.50 -1.77 4.14
C ILE A 77 9.06 -3.02 3.49
N VAL A 78 10.09 -2.83 2.67
CA VAL A 78 10.73 -3.90 1.93
C VAL A 78 12.16 -4.10 2.40
N LYS A 79 12.57 -5.35 2.50
CA LYS A 79 13.97 -5.71 2.67
C LYS A 79 14.65 -5.68 1.30
N CYS A 80 15.55 -4.72 1.13
CA CYS A 80 16.37 -4.54 -0.07
C CYS A 80 17.27 -5.77 -0.31
N THR A 81 17.84 -5.91 -1.50
CA THR A 81 18.82 -6.97 -1.83
C THR A 81 20.07 -6.98 -0.93
N ARG A 82 20.40 -5.83 -0.31
CA ARG A 82 21.48 -5.71 0.69
C ARG A 82 21.04 -6.09 2.12
N GLY A 83 19.81 -6.55 2.31
CA GLY A 83 19.26 -6.99 3.59
C GLY A 83 18.70 -5.88 4.49
N CYS A 84 18.64 -4.66 4.00
CA CYS A 84 18.24 -3.45 4.69
C CYS A 84 16.74 -3.09 4.51
N PRO A 85 16.01 -2.67 5.56
CA PRO A 85 14.60 -2.29 5.43
C PRO A 85 14.44 -0.87 4.86
N HIS A 86 13.52 -0.71 3.91
CA HIS A 86 13.17 0.59 3.31
C HIS A 86 11.68 0.73 3.13
N GLU A 87 11.16 1.90 3.52
CA GLU A 87 9.83 2.34 3.14
C GLU A 87 9.78 2.61 1.64
N VAL A 88 8.80 2.01 0.97
CA VAL A 88 8.41 2.30 -0.41
C VAL A 88 7.58 3.57 -0.37
N TYR A 89 8.04 4.63 -1.03
CA TYR A 89 7.32 5.90 -1.04
C TYR A 89 7.30 6.50 -2.45
N LEU A 90 6.31 7.37 -2.67
CA LEU A 90 6.18 8.13 -3.91
C LEU A 90 6.83 9.50 -3.69
N GLU A 91 7.88 9.80 -4.46
CA GLU A 91 8.47 11.13 -4.43
C GLU A 91 7.66 12.06 -5.34
N LYS A 92 6.92 12.98 -4.72
CA LYS A 92 5.99 13.87 -5.44
C LYS A 92 6.73 14.85 -6.33
N GLU A 93 7.93 15.27 -5.94
CA GLU A 93 8.76 16.19 -6.74
C GLU A 93 9.15 15.59 -8.10
N TYR A 94 9.30 14.26 -8.16
CA TYR A 94 9.62 13.53 -9.40
C TYR A 94 8.40 12.83 -10.02
N GLY A 95 7.19 13.07 -9.51
CA GLY A 95 5.96 12.50 -10.03
C GLY A 95 5.79 12.78 -11.54
N GLY A 96 5.82 11.73 -12.36
CA GLY A 96 5.73 11.85 -13.83
C GLY A 96 7.08 11.98 -14.55
N THR A 97 8.20 11.94 -13.83
CA THR A 97 9.56 11.98 -14.38
C THR A 97 10.21 10.60 -14.26
N PHE A 98 10.84 10.12 -15.33
CA PHE A 98 11.59 8.86 -15.32
C PHE A 98 13.06 9.14 -15.02
N ILE A 99 13.43 9.19 -13.75
CA ILE A 99 14.84 9.26 -13.33
C ILE A 99 15.29 7.83 -13.00
N GLY A 100 16.19 7.27 -13.81
CA GLY A 100 16.74 5.92 -13.58
C GLY A 100 15.81 4.75 -13.98
N GLY A 101 14.74 5.01 -14.73
CA GLY A 101 13.88 3.96 -15.32
C GLY A 101 12.73 3.47 -14.43
N MET A 102 12.58 3.99 -13.20
CA MET A 102 11.40 3.71 -12.37
C MET A 102 10.40 4.88 -12.36
N PRO A 103 9.09 4.60 -12.39
CA PRO A 103 8.06 5.63 -12.28
C PRO A 103 7.95 6.11 -10.82
N ALA A 104 8.64 7.19 -10.44
CA ALA A 104 8.52 7.96 -9.18
C ALA A 104 8.42 7.21 -7.82
N VAL A 105 8.58 5.89 -7.80
CA VAL A 105 8.55 5.01 -6.63
C VAL A 105 9.98 4.80 -6.19
N TYR A 106 10.27 5.12 -4.93
CA TYR A 106 11.61 5.07 -4.36
C TYR A 106 11.63 4.31 -3.04
N LEU A 107 12.83 3.88 -2.66
CA LEU A 107 13.12 3.33 -1.35
C LEU A 107 13.76 4.40 -0.47
N LYS A 108 13.10 4.77 0.63
CA LYS A 108 13.51 5.90 1.47
C LYS A 108 14.92 5.69 2.04
N GLY A 109 15.82 6.64 1.76
CA GLY A 109 17.23 6.56 2.14
C GLY A 109 18.16 6.00 1.05
N LEU A 110 17.64 5.63 -0.12
CA LEU A 110 18.45 5.30 -1.31
C LEU A 110 18.29 6.42 -2.35
N GLY A 111 19.25 7.35 -2.37
CA GLY A 111 19.17 8.59 -3.15
C GLY A 111 19.48 8.47 -4.65
N ASP A 112 20.16 7.40 -5.08
CA ASP A 112 20.69 7.30 -6.45
C ASP A 112 19.75 6.58 -7.44
N GLY A 113 18.48 6.45 -7.08
CA GLY A 113 17.56 5.55 -7.78
C GLY A 113 17.82 4.10 -7.36
N TYR A 114 16.74 3.37 -7.16
CA TYR A 114 16.78 1.94 -6.87
C TYR A 114 16.24 1.24 -8.10
N ALA A 115 16.92 0.21 -8.62
CA ALA A 115 16.37 -0.61 -9.69
C ALA A 115 15.65 -1.79 -9.02
N TRP A 116 14.33 -1.87 -9.17
CA TRP A 116 13.55 -2.98 -8.66
C TRP A 116 13.94 -4.28 -9.36
N THR A 117 14.37 -5.30 -8.60
CA THR A 117 14.81 -6.57 -9.18
C THR A 117 13.82 -7.73 -8.98
N GLU A 118 12.75 -7.50 -8.22
CA GLU A 118 11.84 -8.53 -7.72
C GLU A 118 12.49 -9.46 -6.68
N ASP A 119 13.72 -9.20 -6.22
CA ASP A 119 14.34 -9.92 -5.10
C ASP A 119 14.00 -9.30 -3.74
N GLU A 120 13.35 -8.13 -3.74
CA GLU A 120 12.88 -7.46 -2.55
C GLU A 120 11.79 -8.28 -1.85
N GLU A 121 11.74 -8.21 -0.52
CA GLU A 121 10.73 -8.89 0.27
C GLU A 121 9.92 -7.88 1.08
N ILE A 122 8.60 -7.89 0.95
CA ILE A 122 7.74 -7.09 1.83
C ILE A 122 7.79 -7.71 3.24
N ILE A 123 8.28 -6.94 4.21
CA ILE A 123 8.39 -7.35 5.62
C ILE A 123 7.36 -6.68 6.54
N GLY A 124 6.61 -5.70 6.04
CA GLY A 124 5.57 -4.99 6.78
C GLY A 124 5.11 -3.74 6.05
N ASN A 125 4.40 -2.86 6.75
CA ASN A 125 4.08 -1.51 6.28
C ASN A 125 4.08 -0.50 7.43
N ILE A 126 4.17 0.79 7.12
CA ILE A 126 4.30 1.86 8.12
C ILE A 126 3.10 1.98 9.08
N TYR A 127 1.96 1.35 8.77
CA TYR A 127 0.73 1.43 9.57
C TYR A 127 0.56 0.24 10.52
N GLU A 128 0.74 -0.97 10.01
CA GLU A 128 0.64 -2.21 10.79
C GLU A 128 1.94 -2.53 11.55
N ASN A 129 3.08 -2.04 11.06
CA ASN A 129 4.41 -2.28 11.61
C ASN A 129 5.22 -0.98 11.79
N PRO A 130 4.73 -0.02 12.60
CA PRO A 130 5.44 1.23 12.83
C PRO A 130 6.87 1.02 13.35
N GLU A 131 7.10 -0.03 14.14
CA GLU A 131 8.41 -0.39 14.70
C GLU A 131 9.49 -0.66 13.63
N LEU A 132 9.08 -1.10 12.44
CA LEU A 132 10.02 -1.35 11.33
C LEU A 132 10.48 -0.06 10.63
N SER A 133 9.85 1.07 10.96
CA SER A 133 10.17 2.39 10.40
C SER A 133 10.93 3.30 11.37
N GLU A 134 10.90 3.01 12.67
CA GLU A 134 11.40 3.88 13.74
C GLU A 134 12.92 3.83 13.96
N ASP A 135 13.63 2.86 13.40
CA ASP A 135 15.10 2.68 13.54
C ASP A 135 15.93 3.41 12.46
N LYS A 136 15.52 4.61 12.01
CA LYS A 136 16.27 5.39 10.99
C LYS A 136 16.68 6.78 11.42
#